data_AF-A0A971SQB2-F1
#
_entry.id   AF-A0A971SQB2-F1
#
_cell.length_a   1.000
_cell.length_b   1.000
_cell.length_c   1.000
_cell.angle_alpha   90.00
_cell.angle_beta   90.00
_cell.angle_gamma   90.00
#
_symmetry.space_group_name_H-M   'P 1'
#
loop_
_entity.id
_entity.type
_entity.pdbx_description
1 polymer ?
#
loop_
_entity_poly.entity_id
_entity_poly.type
_entity_poly.pdbx_seq_one_letter_code
_entity_poly.pdbx_strand_id
1 'polypeptide(L)'
;MPEYTVRTDLAVEARELSLGGAEEIEGVAYNRSEVNGNIIHFMEVLDDNGAKQIGKPRGKYCTIEIDSLTERHSDGFEGAVNVLSSEISKIIPLDRKDGCVLVVGLGNRDITPDAIGPLAAENTLVTRHLKEHLPEDFAAFAPVAVICPGVLGTSGIE
;
A
#
# COMPACT_ATOMS: atom_id res chain seq x y z
N MET A 1 20.98 -31.09 -0.90
CA MET A 1 20.66 -29.88 -1.70
C MET A 1 20.09 -28.86 -0.71
N PRO A 2 20.48 -27.58 -0.72
CA PRO A 2 19.81 -26.59 0.11
C PRO A 2 18.33 -26.56 -0.29
N GLU A 3 17.43 -26.50 0.71
CA GLU A 3 16.00 -26.31 0.47
C GLU A 3 15.79 -24.99 -0.29
N TYR A 4 15.12 -25.06 -1.43
CA TYR A 4 14.73 -23.88 -2.19
C TYR A 4 13.51 -23.26 -1.51
N THR A 5 13.71 -22.20 -0.74
CA THR A 5 12.61 -21.42 -0.17
C THR A 5 12.14 -20.41 -1.21
N VAL A 6 10.89 -20.55 -1.65
CA VAL A 6 10.24 -19.55 -2.51
C VAL A 6 10.16 -18.23 -1.74
N ARG A 7 10.84 -17.19 -2.24
CA ARG A 7 10.81 -15.85 -1.64
C ARG A 7 9.77 -15.01 -2.37
N THR A 8 8.79 -14.52 -1.62
CA THR A 8 7.78 -13.56 -2.11
C THR A 8 7.74 -12.32 -1.22
N ASP A 9 7.62 -11.17 -1.86
CA ASP A 9 7.41 -9.90 -1.16
C ASP A 9 5.93 -9.65 -0.85
N LEU A 10 5.00 -10.37 -1.50
CA LEU A 10 3.58 -10.22 -1.29
C LEU A 10 3.09 -10.96 -0.03
N ALA A 11 2.30 -10.27 0.80
CA ALA A 11 1.86 -10.78 2.08
C ALA A 11 0.87 -11.96 1.96
N VAL A 12 -0.06 -11.90 1.00
CA VAL A 12 -1.03 -12.98 0.77
C VAL A 12 -0.36 -14.26 0.25
N GLU A 13 0.59 -14.16 -0.68
CA GLU A 13 1.36 -15.31 -1.16
C GLU A 13 2.18 -15.94 -0.03
N ALA A 14 2.83 -15.13 0.81
CA ALA A 14 3.59 -15.64 1.96
C ALA A 14 2.69 -16.44 2.92
N ARG A 15 1.46 -15.96 3.15
CA ARG A 15 0.45 -16.70 3.92
C ARG A 15 0.08 -18.01 3.23
N GLU A 16 -0.23 -18.00 1.95
CA GLU A 16 -0.66 -19.18 1.20
C GLU A 16 0.41 -20.28 1.18
N LEU A 17 1.68 -19.90 0.97
CA LEU A 17 2.81 -20.82 1.05
C LEU A 17 2.98 -21.42 2.45
N SER A 18 2.64 -20.65 3.50
CA SER A 18 2.79 -21.06 4.90
C SER A 18 1.64 -21.93 5.42
N LEU A 19 0.46 -21.89 4.79
CA LEU A 19 -0.69 -22.68 5.22
C LEU A 19 -0.45 -24.18 5.07
N GLY A 20 0.26 -24.63 4.03
CA GLY A 20 0.55 -26.05 3.82
C GLY A 20 -0.68 -26.97 3.82
N GLY A 21 -1.87 -26.44 3.51
CA GLY A 21 -3.16 -27.15 3.57
C GLY A 21 -4.02 -26.90 4.82
N ALA A 22 -3.54 -26.13 5.80
CA ALA A 22 -4.36 -25.60 6.90
C ALA A 22 -5.27 -24.45 6.43
N GLU A 23 -6.28 -24.11 7.23
CA GLU A 23 -7.17 -22.96 6.99
C GLU A 23 -6.65 -21.66 7.66
N GLU A 24 -6.00 -21.81 8.82
CA GLU A 24 -5.53 -20.71 9.67
C GLU A 24 -4.06 -20.90 10.07
N ILE A 25 -3.40 -19.80 10.42
CA ILE A 25 -2.02 -19.76 10.94
C ILE A 25 -2.07 -19.10 12.31
N GLU A 26 -1.57 -19.78 13.34
CA GLU A 26 -1.51 -19.23 14.69
C GLU A 26 -0.69 -17.93 14.72
N GLY A 27 -1.21 -16.89 15.39
CA GLY A 27 -0.58 -15.57 15.45
C GLY A 27 -0.87 -14.68 14.24
N VAL A 28 -1.79 -15.07 13.36
CA VAL A 28 -2.16 -14.32 12.14
C VAL A 28 -3.69 -14.26 12.01
N ALA A 29 -4.24 -13.05 11.94
CA ALA A 29 -5.62 -12.83 11.56
C ALA A 29 -5.71 -12.60 10.04
N TYR A 30 -6.72 -13.15 9.39
CA TYR A 30 -6.92 -13.00 7.95
C TYR A 30 -8.39 -12.91 7.59
N ASN A 31 -8.72 -12.03 6.65
CA ASN A 31 -10.05 -11.89 6.06
C ASN A 31 -9.91 -11.63 4.55
N ARG A 32 -10.77 -12.26 3.76
CA ARG A 32 -10.97 -11.99 2.34
C ARG A 32 -12.36 -11.41 2.12
N SER A 33 -12.44 -10.24 1.50
CA SER A 33 -13.69 -9.61 1.09
C SER A 33 -13.66 -9.22 -0.38
N GLU A 34 -14.82 -8.89 -0.93
CA GLU A 34 -14.96 -8.40 -2.31
C GLU A 34 -15.77 -7.11 -2.29
N VAL A 35 -15.24 -6.07 -2.94
CA VAL A 35 -15.88 -4.75 -3.02
C VAL A 35 -15.73 -4.22 -4.44
N ASN A 36 -16.85 -3.88 -5.08
CA ASN A 36 -16.88 -3.38 -6.47
C ASN A 36 -16.13 -4.29 -7.46
N GLY A 37 -16.19 -5.61 -7.28
CA GLY A 37 -15.48 -6.59 -8.12
C GLY A 37 -13.97 -6.67 -7.89
N ASN A 38 -13.44 -6.05 -6.83
CA ASN A 38 -12.04 -6.16 -6.43
C ASN A 38 -11.94 -7.01 -5.16
N ILE A 39 -10.95 -7.89 -5.11
CA ILE A 39 -10.73 -8.78 -3.96
C ILE A 39 -9.77 -8.08 -3.00
N ILE A 40 -10.13 -8.05 -1.73
CA ILE A 40 -9.32 -7.44 -0.67
C ILE A 40 -8.90 -8.54 0.30
N HIS A 41 -7.60 -8.70 0.44
CA HIS A 41 -6.97 -9.59 1.41
C HIS A 41 -6.42 -8.73 2.56
N PHE A 42 -7.08 -8.82 3.71
CA PHE A 42 -6.60 -8.17 4.93
C PHE A 42 -5.95 -9.21 5.83
N MET A 43 -4.68 -9.03 6.14
CA MET A 43 -3.91 -9.88 7.04
C MET A 43 -3.29 -9.03 8.14
N GLU A 44 -3.39 -9.49 9.38
CA GLU A 44 -2.70 -8.89 10.52
C GLU A 44 -1.83 -9.94 11.20
N VAL A 45 -0.52 -9.68 11.22
CA VAL A 45 0.47 -10.49 11.95
C VAL A 45 0.52 -9.97 13.38
N LEU A 46 -0.05 -10.75 14.31
CA LEU A 46 -0.36 -10.31 15.67
C LEU A 46 0.86 -10.39 16.60
N ASP A 47 1.68 -11.44 16.44
CA ASP A 47 2.78 -11.77 17.33
C ASP A 47 4.03 -12.31 16.61
N ASP A 48 5.08 -12.56 17.37
CA ASP A 48 6.37 -13.03 16.85
C ASP A 48 6.31 -14.47 16.33
N ASN A 49 5.33 -15.28 16.76
CA ASN A 49 5.13 -16.63 16.25
C ASN A 49 4.55 -16.57 14.84
N GLY A 50 3.50 -15.77 14.64
CA GLY A 50 2.93 -15.50 13.31
C GLY A 50 3.96 -14.90 12.37
N ALA A 51 4.80 -13.97 12.87
CA ALA A 51 5.85 -13.35 12.08
C ALA A 51 6.92 -14.34 11.60
N LYS A 52 7.29 -15.31 12.46
CA LYS A 52 8.23 -16.39 12.10
C LYS A 52 7.62 -17.38 11.12
N GLN A 53 6.35 -17.73 11.29
CA GLN A 53 5.67 -18.70 10.42
C GLN A 53 5.49 -18.13 9.00
N ILE A 54 5.03 -16.88 8.88
CA ILE A 54 4.78 -16.24 7.57
C ILE A 54 6.05 -15.63 6.95
N GLY A 55 7.07 -15.34 7.76
CA GLY A 55 8.27 -14.63 7.29
C GLY A 55 8.00 -13.15 6.97
N LYS A 56 6.97 -12.55 7.59
CA LYS A 56 6.62 -11.12 7.49
C LYS A 56 6.59 -10.50 8.89
N PRO A 57 7.08 -9.27 9.08
CA PRO A 57 7.06 -8.64 10.40
C PRO A 57 5.63 -8.42 10.92
N ARG A 58 5.50 -8.18 12.23
CA ARG A 58 4.22 -7.81 12.85
C ARG A 58 3.66 -6.54 12.21
N GLY A 59 2.36 -6.55 11.93
CA GLY A 59 1.70 -5.43 11.26
C GLY A 59 0.49 -5.83 10.44
N LYS A 60 -0.14 -4.81 9.84
CA LYS A 60 -1.31 -4.95 8.99
C LYS A 60 -0.89 -4.88 7.53
N TYR A 61 -1.38 -5.82 6.75
CA TYR A 61 -1.13 -5.96 5.33
C TYR A 61 -2.47 -5.97 4.61
N CYS A 62 -2.63 -5.09 3.64
CA CYS A 62 -3.77 -5.06 2.75
C CYS A 62 -3.26 -5.31 1.33
N THR A 63 -3.71 -6.39 0.70
CA THR A 63 -3.48 -6.66 -0.72
C THR A 63 -4.81 -6.51 -1.44
N ILE A 64 -4.83 -5.74 -2.52
CA ILE A 64 -6.02 -5.52 -3.34
C ILE A 64 -5.71 -6.10 -4.71
N GLU A 65 -6.51 -7.07 -5.13
CA GLU A 65 -6.49 -7.60 -6.49
C GLU A 65 -7.43 -6.76 -7.34
N ILE A 66 -6.87 -6.11 -8.36
CA ILE A 66 -7.56 -5.12 -9.19
C ILE A 66 -7.79 -5.67 -10.60
N ASP A 67 -8.41 -6.84 -10.70
CA ASP A 67 -8.72 -7.49 -11.98
C ASP A 67 -9.70 -6.65 -12.83
N SER A 68 -10.49 -5.80 -12.17
CA SER A 68 -11.40 -4.83 -12.77
C SER A 68 -10.71 -3.83 -13.73
N LEU A 69 -9.38 -3.65 -13.66
CA LEU A 69 -8.62 -2.83 -14.62
C LEU A 69 -8.25 -3.58 -15.90
N THR A 70 -8.11 -4.90 -15.82
CA THR A 70 -7.79 -5.77 -16.96
C THR A 70 -9.03 -6.18 -17.74
N GLU A 71 -10.15 -6.35 -17.03
CA GLU A 71 -11.45 -6.57 -17.63
C GLU A 71 -12.02 -5.21 -18.06
N ARG A 72 -12.35 -5.03 -19.35
CA ARG A 72 -12.80 -3.74 -19.92
C ARG A 72 -14.22 -3.35 -19.47
N HIS A 73 -14.53 -3.45 -18.18
CA HIS A 73 -15.76 -2.92 -17.60
C HIS A 73 -15.67 -1.40 -17.58
N SER A 74 -16.75 -0.72 -17.98
CA SER A 74 -16.77 0.75 -18.09
C SER A 74 -16.41 1.45 -16.78
N ASP A 75 -16.65 0.79 -15.64
CA ASP A 75 -16.59 1.38 -14.31
C ASP A 75 -15.47 0.77 -13.44
N GLY A 76 -14.65 -0.14 -14.00
CA GLY A 76 -13.64 -0.89 -13.25
C GLY A 76 -12.56 0.00 -12.62
N PHE A 77 -12.11 1.02 -13.34
CA PHE A 77 -11.16 2.01 -12.84
C PHE A 77 -11.69 2.80 -11.64
N GLU A 78 -12.93 3.28 -11.71
CA GLU A 78 -13.56 4.01 -10.60
C GLU A 78 -13.75 3.11 -9.38
N GLY A 79 -14.18 1.86 -9.59
CA GLY A 79 -14.28 0.85 -8.55
C GLY A 79 -12.95 0.63 -7.82
N ALA A 80 -11.86 0.48 -8.58
CA ALA A 80 -10.51 0.31 -8.04
C ALA A 80 -10.04 1.51 -7.21
N VAL A 81 -10.25 2.73 -7.71
CA VAL A 81 -9.91 3.99 -7.01
C VAL A 81 -10.67 4.10 -5.68
N ASN A 82 -11.96 3.76 -5.68
CA ASN A 82 -12.80 3.80 -4.49
C ASN A 82 -12.34 2.79 -3.44
N VAL A 83 -11.96 1.57 -3.85
CA VAL A 83 -11.43 0.56 -2.93
C VAL A 83 -10.07 1.01 -2.36
N LEU A 84 -9.14 1.42 -3.22
CA LEU A 84 -7.80 1.84 -2.79
C LEU A 84 -7.84 3.04 -1.83
N SER A 85 -8.64 4.06 -2.13
CA SER A 85 -8.79 5.24 -1.27
C SER A 85 -9.42 4.91 0.08
N SER A 86 -10.40 4.01 0.11
CA SER A 86 -11.01 3.50 1.34
C SER A 86 -9.98 2.78 2.23
N GLU A 87 -9.20 1.86 1.66
CA GLU A 87 -8.20 1.11 2.44
C GLU A 87 -7.07 2.01 2.95
N ILE A 88 -6.57 2.95 2.13
CA ILE A 88 -5.56 3.94 2.57
C ILE A 88 -6.11 4.78 3.74
N SER A 89 -7.37 5.23 3.65
CA SER A 89 -8.00 6.08 4.69
C SER A 89 -8.13 5.37 6.04
N LYS A 90 -8.25 4.04 6.05
CA LYS A 90 -8.27 3.24 7.30
C LYS A 90 -6.90 3.17 7.98
N ILE A 91 -5.81 3.38 7.23
CA ILE A 91 -4.44 3.28 7.72
C ILE A 91 -3.92 4.65 8.17
N ILE A 92 -4.34 5.72 7.50
CA ILE A 92 -3.93 7.09 7.85
C ILE A 92 -4.76 7.60 9.03
N PRO A 93 -4.14 8.04 10.14
CA PRO A 93 -4.85 8.66 11.26
C PRO A 93 -5.26 10.10 10.91
N LEU A 94 -6.35 10.24 10.14
CA LEU A 94 -6.87 11.50 9.61
C LEU A 94 -7.46 12.43 10.69
N ASP A 95 -7.64 11.94 11.92
CA ASP A 95 -8.16 12.67 13.07
C ASP A 95 -7.14 13.61 13.73
N ARG A 96 -5.86 13.52 13.33
CA ARG A 96 -4.79 14.38 13.84
C ARG A 96 -4.90 15.79 13.24
N LYS A 97 -5.45 16.72 14.04
CA LYS A 97 -5.62 18.14 13.69
C LYS A 97 -4.34 18.84 13.17
N ASP A 98 -3.17 18.40 13.65
CA ASP A 98 -1.85 18.94 13.27
C ASP A 98 -1.02 17.96 12.43
N GLY A 99 -1.63 16.89 11.91
CA GLY A 99 -0.94 15.85 11.15
C GLY A 99 -0.65 16.29 9.73
N CYS A 100 0.59 16.10 9.25
CA CYS A 100 0.97 16.22 7.85
C CYS A 100 1.17 14.83 7.25
N VAL A 101 0.64 14.62 6.04
CA VAL A 101 0.88 13.39 5.26
C VAL A 101 2.08 13.61 4.36
N LEU A 102 3.09 12.76 4.47
CA LEU A 102 4.20 12.69 3.54
C LEU A 102 3.97 11.52 2.58
N VAL A 103 3.83 11.82 1.30
CA VAL A 103 3.83 10.82 0.23
C VAL A 103 5.25 10.68 -0.32
N VAL A 104 5.76 9.45 -0.33
CA VAL A 104 7.10 9.14 -0.85
C VAL A 104 6.93 8.26 -2.08
N GLY A 105 7.22 8.82 -3.26
CA GLY A 105 7.21 8.08 -4.52
C GLY A 105 8.50 7.29 -4.70
N LEU A 106 8.53 6.04 -4.21
CA LEU A 106 9.67 5.14 -4.35
C LEU A 106 9.68 4.44 -5.71
N GLY A 107 10.85 4.38 -6.33
CA GLY A 107 11.08 3.64 -7.58
C GLY A 107 11.94 4.42 -8.57
N ASN A 108 12.27 3.78 -9.69
CA ASN A 108 13.07 4.36 -10.76
C ASN A 108 12.20 4.76 -11.96
N ARG A 109 12.17 6.05 -12.27
CA ARG A 109 11.44 6.63 -13.43
C ARG A 109 11.91 6.08 -14.78
N ASP A 110 13.17 5.67 -14.87
CA ASP A 110 13.76 5.16 -16.12
C ASP A 110 13.45 3.67 -16.37
N ILE A 111 12.83 2.99 -15.39
CA ILE A 111 12.50 1.56 -15.46
C ILE A 111 10.97 1.43 -15.40
N THR A 112 10.32 1.11 -16.53
CA THR A 112 8.85 1.03 -16.65
C THR A 112 8.15 0.26 -15.53
N PRO A 113 8.57 -0.97 -15.14
CA PRO A 113 7.91 -1.70 -14.06
C PRO A 113 8.13 -1.09 -12.67
N ASP A 114 9.12 -0.21 -12.49
CA ASP A 114 9.49 0.42 -11.22
C ASP A 114 9.10 1.91 -11.15
N ALA A 115 8.47 2.45 -12.20
CA ALA A 115 8.08 3.85 -12.30
C ALA A 115 6.76 4.18 -11.57
N ILE A 116 6.06 3.18 -11.01
CA ILE A 116 4.72 3.35 -10.42
C ILE A 116 4.73 4.37 -9.28
N GLY A 117 5.67 4.26 -8.33
CA GLY A 117 5.76 5.19 -7.20
C GLY A 117 6.04 6.64 -7.63
N PRO A 118 7.04 6.89 -8.50
CA PRO A 118 7.27 8.22 -9.07
C PRO A 118 6.05 8.78 -9.81
N LEU A 119 5.38 8.00 -10.65
CA LEU A 119 4.20 8.43 -11.40
C LEU A 119 3.00 8.75 -10.48
N ALA A 120 2.79 7.95 -9.43
CA ALA A 120 1.75 8.21 -8.43
C ALA A 120 2.01 9.52 -7.66
N ALA A 121 3.26 9.76 -7.28
CA ALA A 121 3.67 10.97 -6.57
C ALA A 121 3.51 12.24 -7.43
N GLU A 122 3.78 12.18 -8.74
CA GLU A 122 3.53 13.30 -9.66
C GLU A 122 2.05 13.70 -9.74
N ASN A 123 1.15 12.74 -9.57
CA ASN A 123 -0.30 12.95 -9.61
C ASN A 123 -0.90 13.21 -8.22
N THR A 124 -0.06 13.40 -7.19
CA THR A 124 -0.52 13.70 -5.83
C THR A 124 -0.69 15.20 -5.62
N LEU A 125 -1.86 15.62 -5.12
CA LEU A 125 -2.12 17.03 -4.82
C LEU A 125 -1.32 17.51 -3.60
N VAL A 126 -0.33 18.37 -3.81
CA VAL A 126 0.49 18.96 -2.75
C VAL A 126 -0.22 20.15 -2.13
N THR A 127 -0.58 20.04 -0.85
CA THR A 127 -1.43 21.04 -0.18
C THR A 127 -0.81 21.65 1.07
N ARG A 128 0.29 21.09 1.62
CA ARG A 128 0.92 21.60 2.84
C ARG A 128 1.26 23.08 2.73
N HIS A 129 2.02 23.45 1.71
CA HIS A 129 2.43 24.84 1.48
C HIS A 129 1.21 25.75 1.18
N LEU A 130 0.17 25.23 0.53
CA LEU A 130 -1.06 25.99 0.26
C LEU A 130 -1.82 26.28 1.55
N LYS A 131 -1.93 25.31 2.48
CA LYS A 131 -2.56 25.55 3.79
C LYS A 131 -1.78 26.55 4.64
N GLU A 132 -0.45 26.56 4.54
CA GLU A 132 0.39 27.52 5.26
C GLU A 132 0.19 28.96 4.76
N HIS A 133 -0.09 29.17 3.47
CA HIS A 133 -0.23 30.51 2.86
C HIS A 133 -1.68 30.96 2.66
N LEU A 134 -2.61 30.02 2.46
CA LEU A 134 -4.04 30.22 2.14
C LEU A 134 -4.90 29.29 3.01
N PRO A 135 -4.90 29.47 4.35
CA PRO A 135 -5.54 28.54 5.28
C PRO A 135 -7.06 28.43 5.13
N GLU A 136 -7.74 29.52 4.73
CA GLU A 136 -9.19 29.55 4.55
C GLU A 136 -9.63 28.77 3.30
N ASP A 137 -8.96 29.01 2.17
CA ASP A 137 -9.28 28.36 0.89
C ASP A 137 -9.01 26.84 0.91
N PHE A 138 -8.01 26.41 1.69
CA PHE A 138 -7.59 25.01 1.79
C PHE A 138 -7.97 24.34 3.11
N ALA A 139 -8.91 24.92 3.87
CA ALA A 139 -9.31 24.41 5.19
C ALA A 139 -9.72 22.92 5.15
N ALA A 140 -10.48 22.53 4.11
CA ALA A 140 -11.02 21.17 3.92
C ALA A 140 -9.98 20.13 3.47
N PHE A 141 -8.81 20.54 2.99
CA PHE A 141 -7.78 19.62 2.53
C PHE A 141 -6.91 19.12 3.68
N ALA A 142 -6.45 17.87 3.64
CA ALA A 142 -5.34 17.45 4.50
C ALA A 142 -4.05 18.16 4.06
N PRO A 143 -3.12 18.54 4.96
CA PRO A 143 -1.81 19.06 4.55
C PRO A 143 -0.90 17.92 4.07
N VAL A 144 -0.66 17.90 2.76
CA VAL A 144 0.14 16.86 2.07
C VAL A 144 1.44 17.44 1.55
N ALA A 145 2.54 16.75 1.82
CA ALA A 145 3.85 16.96 1.19
C ALA A 145 4.23 15.73 0.37
N VAL A 146 5.01 15.92 -0.68
CA VAL A 146 5.43 14.84 -1.59
C VAL A 146 6.93 14.92 -1.81
N ILE A 147 7.59 13.77 -1.81
CA ILE A 147 8.98 13.63 -2.26
C ILE A 147 9.11 12.43 -3.20
N CYS A 148 9.97 12.54 -4.21
CA CYS A 148 10.40 11.43 -5.06
C CYS A 148 11.91 11.33 -4.97
N PRO A 149 12.47 10.52 -4.06
CA PRO A 149 13.90 10.28 -4.05
C PRO A 149 14.32 9.57 -5.35
N GLY A 150 15.46 9.98 -5.91
CA GLY A 150 16.08 9.23 -7.00
C GLY A 150 16.69 7.92 -6.49
N VAL A 151 17.00 6.99 -7.40
CA VAL A 151 17.76 5.79 -7.04
C VAL A 151 19.22 6.14 -6.74
N LEU A 152 19.79 5.39 -5.79
CA LEU A 152 21.12 5.51 -5.15
C LEU A 152 22.27 5.95 -6.08
N GLY A 153 22.24 5.57 -7.35
CA GLY A 153 23.28 5.88 -8.32
C GLY A 153 23.37 7.35 -8.75
N THR A 154 22.37 8.18 -8.44
CA THR A 154 22.32 9.58 -8.91
C THR A 154 22.71 10.62 -7.86
N SER A 155 22.45 10.36 -6.57
CA SER A 155 22.70 11.31 -5.47
C SER A 155 23.80 10.90 -4.49
N GLY A 156 24.10 9.58 -4.37
CA GLY A 156 25.06 9.06 -3.40
C GLY A 156 24.63 9.18 -1.93
N ILE A 157 23.34 9.42 -1.65
CA ILE A 157 22.77 9.53 -0.31
C ILE A 157 21.79 8.37 -0.06
N GLU A 158 21.93 7.73 1.11
CA GLU A 158 21.00 6.73 1.70
C GLU A 158 20.18 7.36 2.83
#